data_AF-A0A6I1GEF8-F1
#
_entry.id   AF-A0A6I1GEF8-F1
#
_cell.length_a   1.000
_cell.length_b   1.000
_cell.length_c   1.000
_cell.angle_alpha   90.00
_cell.angle_beta   90.00
_cell.angle_gamma   90.00
#
_symmetry.space_group_name_H-M   'P 1'
#
loop_
_entity.id
_entity.type
_entity.pdbx_description
1 polymer ?
#
loop_
_entity_poly.entity_id
_entity_poly.type
_entity_poly.pdbx_seq_one_letter_code
_entity_poly.pdbx_strand_id
1 'polypeptide(L)' 'MQMEVDAVEVPVELKPSDNTQSRSLSAYRSKYAPEQAVRLSTKHFGIDNGIRSVPLHAAYCMGDTDC' A
#
# COMPACT_ATOMS: atom_id res chain seq x y z
N MET A 1 -30.65 -1.67 10.23
CA MET A 1 -29.92 -2.42 9.19
C MET A 1 -28.44 -2.24 9.53
N GLN A 2 -27.83 -3.23 10.18
CA GLN A 2 -26.40 -3.19 10.48
C GLN A 2 -25.67 -3.36 9.14
N MET A 3 -24.93 -2.34 8.73
CA MET A 3 -23.95 -2.46 7.66
C MET A 3 -22.76 -3.20 8.27
N GLU A 4 -22.58 -4.45 7.87
CA GLU A 4 -21.31 -5.15 8.05
C GLU A 4 -20.31 -4.48 7.11
N VAL A 5 -19.36 -3.76 7.70
CA VAL A 5 -18.24 -3.20 6.96
C VAL A 5 -17.22 -4.33 6.89
N ASP A 6 -17.12 -4.99 5.74
CA ASP A 6 -15.99 -5.85 5.42
C ASP A 6 -14.73 -4.97 5.48
N ALA A 7 -14.08 -4.93 6.64
CA ALA A 7 -12.91 -4.12 6.86
C ALA A 7 -11.75 -4.71 6.06
N VAL A 8 -11.52 -4.16 4.87
CA VAL A 8 -10.41 -4.55 4.00
C VAL A 8 -9.12 -3.99 4.60
N GLU A 9 -8.28 -4.88 5.15
CA GLU A 9 -6.99 -4.51 5.71
C GLU A 9 -5.97 -4.25 4.58
N VAL A 10 -5.65 -2.98 4.34
CA VAL A 10 -4.65 -2.57 3.33
C VAL A 10 -3.36 -2.12 4.04
N PRO A 11 -2.31 -2.96 4.12
CA PRO A 11 -1.02 -2.54 4.63
C PRO A 11 -0.41 -1.48 3.72
N VAL A 12 -0.04 -0.35 4.33
CA VAL A 12 0.67 0.75 3.68
C VAL A 12 2.07 0.85 4.26
N GLU A 13 3.07 0.92 3.40
CA GLU A 13 4.46 1.12 3.79
C GLU A 13 5.06 2.33 3.09
N LEU A 14 5.77 3.17 3.85
CA LEU A 14 6.49 4.31 3.31
C LEU A 14 7.98 4.00 3.16
N LYS A 15 8.50 4.19 1.95
CA LYS A 15 9.92 4.13 1.62
C LYS A 15 10.45 5.54 1.32
N PRO A 16 11.13 6.19 2.28
CA PRO A 16 11.63 7.56 2.10
C PRO A 16 12.83 7.65 1.16
N SER A 17 13.60 6.57 1.02
CA SER A 17 14.86 6.54 0.26
C SER A 17 15.00 5.28 -0.57
N ASP A 18 15.65 5.40 -1.73
CA ASP A 18 15.76 4.32 -2.72
C ASP A 18 16.58 3.10 -2.24
N ASN A 19 17.62 3.35 -1.44
CA ASN A 19 18.54 2.32 -0.94
C ASN A 19 18.04 1.51 0.27
N THR A 20 16.89 1.85 0.84
CA THR A 20 16.36 1.11 1.99
C THR A 20 15.55 -0.09 1.49
N GLN A 21 16.09 -1.30 1.60
CA GLN A 21 15.32 -2.53 1.37
C GLN A 21 14.29 -2.66 2.48
N SER A 22 13.01 -2.45 2.16
CA SER A 22 11.96 -2.53 3.15
C SER A 22 11.55 -3.99 3.36
N ARG A 23 11.60 -4.45 4.62
CA ARG A 23 11.34 -5.85 5.01
C ARG A 23 10.01 -6.01 5.76
N SER A 24 9.42 -4.92 6.24
CA SER A 24 8.19 -4.94 7.04
C SER A 24 6.97 -5.36 6.21
N LEU A 25 6.76 -4.77 5.03
CA LEU A 25 5.63 -5.14 4.17
C LEU A 25 5.75 -6.59 3.67
N SER A 26 6.95 -7.05 3.34
CA SER A 26 7.16 -8.44 2.92
C SER A 26 6.93 -9.43 4.07
N ALA A 27 7.36 -9.10 5.30
CA ALA A 27 7.08 -9.90 6.49
C ALA A 27 5.57 -9.94 6.82
N TYR A 28 4.88 -8.80 6.74
CA TYR A 28 3.43 -8.72 6.96
C TYR A 28 2.66 -9.53 5.92
N ARG A 29 3.01 -9.38 4.63
CA ARG A 29 2.41 -10.14 3.53
C ARG A 29 2.61 -11.65 3.66
N SER A 30 3.78 -12.08 4.12
CA SER A 30 4.07 -13.50 4.36
C SER A 30 3.22 -14.09 5.49
N LYS A 31 2.81 -13.27 6.46
CA LYS A 31 2.06 -13.72 7.64
C LYS A 31 0.54 -13.69 7.45
N TYR A 32 0.02 -12.68 6.76
CA TYR A 32 -1.42 -12.42 6.66
C TYR A 32 -1.98 -12.53 5.25
N ALA A 33 -1.14 -12.68 4.23
CA ALA A 33 -1.54 -12.78 2.81
C ALA A 33 -2.65 -11.78 2.41
N PRO A 34 -2.47 -10.47 2.66
CA PRO A 34 -3.48 -9.47 2.38
C PRO A 34 -3.71 -9.40 0.87
N GLU A 35 -4.96 -9.18 0.48
CA GLU A 35 -5.37 -9.12 -0.93
C GLU A 35 -4.69 -7.97 -1.69
N GLN A 36 -4.40 -6.88 -0.98
CA GLN A 36 -3.79 -5.68 -1.55
C GLN A 36 -2.69 -5.14 -0.64
N ALA A 37 -1.67 -4.53 -1.23
CA ALA A 37 -0.60 -3.87 -0.49
C ALA A 37 -0.12 -2.63 -1.24
N VAL A 38 0.11 -1.55 -0.51
CA VAL A 38 0.51 -0.25 -1.07
C VAL A 38 1.85 0.17 -0.50
N ARG A 39 2.73 0.65 -1.38
CA ARG A 39 4.03 1.20 -1.02
C ARG A 39 4.14 2.62 -1.51
N LEU A 40 4.29 3.56 -0.59
CA LEU A 40 4.62 4.93 -0.91
C LEU A 40 6.12 5.05 -1.14
N SER A 41 6.53 5.64 -2.25
CA SER A 41 7.96 5.79 -2.58
C SER A 41 8.24 7.09 -3.32
N THR A 42 9.51 7.47 -3.42
CA THR A 42 9.97 8.57 -4.28
C THR A 42 9.97 8.20 -5.77
N LYS A 43 9.63 6.95 -6.12
CA LYS A 43 9.60 6.44 -7.50
C LYS A 43 8.28 6.77 -8.20
N HIS A 44 8.27 6.55 -9.51
CA HIS A 44 7.08 6.58 -10.35
C HIS A 44 6.07 5.49 -9.96
N PHE A 45 4.84 5.63 -10.48
CA PHE A 45 3.81 4.60 -10.36
C PHE A 45 4.30 3.27 -10.95
N GLY A 46 3.97 2.18 -10.26
CA GLY A 46 4.30 0.85 -10.75
C GLY A 46 3.70 -0.24 -9.88
N ILE A 47 3.69 -1.46 -10.39
CA ILE A 47 3.33 -2.65 -9.63
C ILE A 47 4.55 -3.55 -9.58
N ASP A 48 5.00 -3.86 -8.38
CA ASP A 48 6.20 -4.65 -8.12
C ASP A 48 5.84 -5.77 -7.15
N ASN A 49 5.89 -7.03 -7.59
CA ASN A 49 5.52 -8.20 -6.80
C ASN A 49 4.11 -8.11 -6.16
N GLY A 50 3.14 -7.52 -6.87
CA GLY A 50 1.77 -7.32 -6.37
C GLY A 50 1.63 -6.18 -5.35
N ILE A 51 2.66 -5.34 -5.20
CA ILE A 51 2.64 -4.14 -4.38
C ILE A 51 2.42 -2.95 -5.31
N ARG A 52 1.38 -2.16 -5.06
CA ARG A 52 1.18 -0.90 -5.77
C ARG A 52 2.16 0.14 -5.23
N SER A 53 3.11 0.55 -6.05
CA SER A 53 4.02 1.64 -5.74
C SER A 53 3.36 2.96 -6.14
N VAL A 54 3.07 3.79 -5.15
CA VAL A 54 2.49 5.13 -5.31
C VAL A 54 3.56 6.18 -5.00
N PRO A 55 3.76 7.19 -5.87
CA PRO A 55 4.65 8.29 -5.57
C PRO A 55 4.20 9.08 -4.34
N LEU A 56 5.14 9.57 -3.54
CA LEU A 56 4.85 10.41 -2.37
C LEU A 56 3.91 11.60 -2.68
N HIS A 57 4.12 12.26 -3.82
CA HIS A 57 3.30 13.40 -4.25
C HIS A 57 1.86 13.02 -4.63
N ALA A 58 1.61 11.73 -4.93
CA ALA A 58 0.31 11.22 -5.34
C ALA A 58 -0.42 10.48 -4.21
N ALA A 59 0.13 10.49 -2.98
CA ALA A 59 -0.50 9.85 -1.83
C ALA A 59 -1.92 10.40 -1.55
N TYR A 60 -2.15 11.67 -1.87
CA TYR A 60 -3.46 12.31 -1.77
C TYR A 60 -4.54 11.61 -2.63
N CYS A 61 -4.18 11.04 -3.78
CA CYS A 61 -5.12 10.37 -4.68
C CYS A 61 -5.64 9.02 -4.14
N MET A 62 -5.14 8.54 -3.00
CA MET A 62 -5.62 7.30 -2.38
C MET A 62 -6.89 7.50 -1.54
N GLY A 63 -7.27 8.74 -1.26
CA GLY A 63 -8.39 9.09 -0.37
C GLY A 63 -9.69 9.50 -1.05
N ASP A 64 -9.70 9.64 -2.39
CA ASP A 64 -10.92 10.04 -3.10
C ASP A 64 -11.86 8.84 -3.27
N THR A 65 -12.78 8.70 -2.32
CA THR A 65 -13.97 7.84 -2.41
C THR A 65 -15.15 8.52 -3.09
N ASP A 66 -14.94 9.67 -3.75
CA ASP A 66 -16.00 10.44 -4.39
C ASP A 66 -16.03 10.22 -5.93
N CYS A 67 -16.62 9.09 -6.34
CA CYS A 67 -17.45 8.97 -7.55
C CYS A 67 -18.39 7.78 -7.44
#